data_AF-A0A3E2BJB8-F1
#
_entry.id   AF-A0A3E2BJB8-F1
#
_cell.length_a   1.000
_cell.length_b   1.000
_cell.length_c   1.000
_cell.angle_alpha   90.00
_cell.angle_beta   90.00
_cell.angle_gamma   90.00
#
_symmetry.space_group_name_H-M   'P 1'
#
loop_
_entity.id
_entity.type
_entity.pdbx_description
1 polymer ?
#
loop_
_entity_poly.entity_id
_entity_poly.type
_entity_poly.pdbx_seq_one_letter_code
_entity_poly.pdbx_strand_id
1 'polypeptide(L)'
;MVTELERIEKRTIQYWFEDGIFEISLGVFLLLLALVFLGFTLAPRGSTLNFVLGVGFLPAFLLGAWIMKKLTRYLKEKLTYPRTGYVSYRKQPAGKRRARAVIVGGSAAMLASLSALVFSHRYGGFAIFPVVSGLAFGLALGFIALRSGLARVAGVAVLSALAGVLLGLAGWPEMKALTVFYAVLAVALIVSGLAGCRLYLRRNPIPEERPQ
;
A
#
# COMPACT_ATOMS: atom_id res chain seq x y z
N MET A 1 15.94 -26.47 -5.01
CA MET A 1 14.59 -27.02 -4.78
C MET A 1 13.94 -26.16 -3.70
N VAL A 2 12.70 -25.69 -3.89
CA VAL A 2 11.98 -24.89 -2.87
C VAL A 2 11.59 -25.82 -1.73
N THR A 3 12.14 -25.59 -0.54
CA THR A 3 11.92 -26.44 0.65
C THR A 3 10.48 -26.31 1.16
N GLU A 4 10.00 -27.29 1.92
CA GLU A 4 8.63 -27.23 2.46
C GLU A 4 8.43 -26.05 3.42
N LEU A 5 9.46 -25.71 4.20
CA LEU A 5 9.51 -24.51 5.04
C LEU A 5 9.24 -23.22 4.23
N GLU A 6 9.90 -23.05 3.09
CA GLU A 6 9.73 -21.89 2.20
C GLU A 6 8.29 -21.82 1.63
N ARG A 7 7.63 -22.97 1.41
CA ARG A 7 6.21 -23.02 1.04
C ARG A 7 5.28 -22.65 2.19
N ILE A 8 5.60 -23.04 3.42
CA ILE A 8 4.80 -22.75 4.63
C ILE A 8 4.90 -21.26 4.95
N GLU A 9 6.10 -20.70 5.03
CA GLU A 9 6.33 -19.25 5.27
C GLU A 9 5.56 -18.39 4.25
N LYS A 10 5.70 -18.74 2.96
CA LYS A 10 5.02 -18.02 1.87
C LYS A 10 3.49 -18.06 1.97
N ARG A 11 2.90 -19.16 2.46
CA ARG A 11 1.45 -19.28 2.68
C ARG A 11 0.99 -18.42 3.86
N THR A 12 1.71 -18.43 4.97
CA THR A 12 1.40 -17.60 6.14
C THR A 12 1.41 -16.11 5.78
N ILE A 13 2.43 -15.68 5.03
CA ILE A 13 2.50 -14.31 4.50
C ILE A 13 1.35 -14.03 3.53
N GLN A 14 1.09 -14.91 2.55
CA GLN A 14 0.01 -14.72 1.57
C GLN A 14 -1.35 -14.51 2.26
N TYR A 15 -1.70 -15.36 3.23
CA TYR A 15 -2.98 -15.31 3.91
C TYR A 15 -3.25 -13.95 4.57
N TRP A 16 -2.22 -13.34 5.16
CA TRP A 16 -2.33 -12.06 5.86
C TRP A 16 -2.68 -10.88 4.95
N PHE A 17 -2.32 -10.96 3.67
CA PHE A 17 -2.62 -9.96 2.62
C PHE A 17 -3.80 -10.34 1.72
N GLU A 18 -4.23 -11.61 1.67
CA GLU A 18 -5.23 -12.07 0.70
C GLU A 18 -6.60 -11.40 0.88
N ASP A 19 -6.99 -11.15 2.14
CA ASP A 19 -8.25 -10.47 2.53
C ASP A 19 -8.34 -8.98 2.13
N GLY A 20 -7.22 -8.35 1.77
CA GLY A 20 -7.17 -6.93 1.38
C GLY A 20 -7.35 -5.94 2.54
N ILE A 21 -7.53 -6.41 3.79
CA ILE A 21 -7.79 -5.54 4.95
C ILE A 21 -6.55 -4.72 5.33
N PHE A 22 -5.36 -5.30 5.15
CA PHE A 22 -4.10 -4.56 5.31
C PHE A 22 -4.00 -3.40 4.31
N GLU A 23 -4.36 -3.62 3.04
CA GLU A 23 -4.34 -2.60 1.98
C GLU A 23 -5.29 -1.44 2.35
N ILE A 24 -6.52 -1.75 2.80
CA ILE A 24 -7.48 -0.73 3.28
C ILE A 24 -6.90 0.05 4.45
N SER A 25 -6.36 -0.63 5.47
CA SER A 25 -5.89 0.00 6.70
C SER A 25 -4.67 0.88 6.47
N LEU A 26 -3.73 0.43 5.63
CA LEU A 26 -2.59 1.24 5.18
C LEU A 26 -3.06 2.44 4.35
N GLY A 27 -4.03 2.25 3.45
CA GLY A 27 -4.58 3.34 2.66
C GLY A 27 -5.28 4.41 3.51
N VAL A 28 -6.04 4.03 4.54
CA VAL A 28 -6.63 4.98 5.51
C VAL A 28 -5.56 5.74 6.30
N PHE A 29 -4.47 5.06 6.68
CA PHE A 29 -3.32 5.72 7.32
C PHE A 29 -2.67 6.75 6.40
N LEU A 30 -2.39 6.40 5.14
CA LEU A 30 -1.81 7.33 4.17
C LEU A 30 -2.77 8.48 3.81
N LEU A 31 -4.09 8.25 3.84
CA LEU A 31 -5.08 9.31 3.66
C LEU A 31 -4.99 10.36 4.78
N LEU A 32 -4.78 9.92 6.02
CA LEU A 32 -4.57 10.82 7.15
C LEU A 32 -3.27 11.63 7.00
N LEU A 33 -2.18 11.02 6.53
CA LEU A 33 -0.96 11.78 6.17
C LEU A 33 -1.23 12.78 5.04
N ALA A 34 -1.97 12.41 4.00
CA ALA A 34 -2.31 13.32 2.91
C ALA A 34 -3.10 14.55 3.40
N LEU A 35 -4.03 14.37 4.34
CA LEU A 35 -4.77 15.47 4.97
C LEU A 35 -3.86 16.39 5.80
N VAL A 36 -2.87 15.84 6.51
CA VAL A 36 -1.88 16.64 7.26
C VAL A 36 -0.99 17.46 6.30
N PHE A 37 -0.49 16.86 5.22
CA PHE A 37 0.27 17.60 4.19
C PHE A 37 -0.58 18.63 3.43
N LEU A 38 -1.88 18.36 3.23
CA LEU A 38 -2.82 19.35 2.69
C LEU A 38 -2.93 20.55 3.64
N GLY A 39 -2.99 20.31 4.95
CA GLY A 39 -2.92 21.35 5.98
C GLY A 39 -1.66 22.22 5.83
N PHE A 40 -0.47 21.63 5.73
CA PHE A 40 0.79 22.36 5.49
C PHE A 40 0.80 23.10 4.14
N THR A 41 0.09 22.61 3.13
CA THR A 41 0.02 23.24 1.80
C THR A 41 -0.90 24.46 1.80
N LEU A 42 -1.96 24.46 2.62
CA LEU A 42 -2.92 25.56 2.75
C LEU A 42 -2.53 26.58 3.84
N ALA A 43 -1.74 26.19 4.84
CA ALA A 43 -1.36 27.04 5.95
C ALA A 43 -0.36 28.15 5.53
N PRO A 44 -0.65 29.45 5.80
CA PRO A 44 0.27 30.54 5.52
C PRO A 44 1.62 30.37 6.23
N ARG A 45 2.72 30.61 5.52
CA ARG A 45 4.09 30.50 6.06
C ARG A 45 4.25 31.40 7.29
N GLY A 46 4.75 30.85 8.39
CA GLY A 46 4.91 31.56 9.67
C GLY A 46 3.65 31.66 10.54
N SER A 47 2.48 31.18 10.09
CA SER A 47 1.27 31.13 10.91
C SER A 47 1.40 30.18 12.11
N THR A 48 0.71 30.50 13.21
CA THR A 48 0.50 29.58 14.34
C THR A 48 -0.08 28.24 13.91
N LEU A 49 -0.88 28.21 12.83
CA LEU A 49 -1.39 26.97 12.24
C LEU A 49 -0.27 26.04 11.75
N ASN A 50 0.79 26.58 11.14
CA ASN A 50 1.95 25.80 10.70
C ASN A 50 2.76 25.27 11.89
N PHE A 51 2.84 26.03 12.99
CA PHE A 51 3.45 25.54 14.24
C PHE A 51 2.63 24.40 14.86
N VAL A 52 1.30 24.56 14.96
CA VAL A 52 0.39 23.53 15.48
C VAL A 52 0.41 22.27 14.62
N LEU A 53 0.46 22.39 13.29
CA LEU A 53 0.62 21.24 12.38
C LEU A 53 2.00 20.59 12.54
N GLY A 54 3.08 21.37 12.73
CA GLY A 54 4.43 20.87 12.99
C GLY A 54 4.52 20.03 14.26
N VAL A 55 4.07 20.57 15.39
CA VAL A 55 4.02 19.87 16.68
C VAL A 55 3.01 18.71 16.64
N GLY A 56 1.87 18.92 15.98
CA GLY A 56 0.80 17.94 15.83
C GLY A 56 1.10 16.79 14.87
N PHE A 57 2.14 16.89 14.02
CA PHE A 57 2.50 15.85 13.05
C PHE A 57 2.82 14.51 13.72
N LEU A 58 3.66 14.51 14.77
CA LEU A 58 4.04 13.29 15.48
C LEU A 58 2.83 12.64 16.20
N PRO A 59 2.01 13.37 16.98
CA PRO A 59 0.73 12.87 17.48
C PRO A 59 -0.21 12.33 16.39
N ALA A 60 -0.36 13.03 15.26
CA ALA A 60 -1.20 12.60 14.15
C ALA A 60 -0.69 11.31 13.50
N PHE A 61 0.62 11.15 13.35
CA PHE A 61 1.26 9.94 12.85
C PHE A 61 1.04 8.75 13.80
N LEU A 62 1.25 8.94 15.11
CA LEU A 62 1.01 7.92 16.13
C LEU A 62 -0.48 7.53 16.21
N LEU A 63 -1.37 8.51 16.15
CA LEU A 63 -2.82 8.29 16.07
C LEU A 63 -3.19 7.50 14.81
N GLY A 64 -2.61 7.85 13.66
CA GLY A 64 -2.79 7.12 12.41
C GLY A 64 -2.33 5.66 12.49
N ALA A 65 -1.18 5.39 13.09
CA ALA A 65 -0.67 4.03 13.31
C ALA A 65 -1.56 3.23 14.27
N TRP A 66 -2.09 3.87 15.32
CA TRP A 66 -3.05 3.27 16.24
C TRP A 66 -4.39 2.97 15.56
N ILE A 67 -4.91 3.90 14.74
CA ILE A 67 -6.11 3.72 13.91
C ILE A 67 -5.88 2.53 12.96
N MET A 68 -4.76 2.48 12.25
CA MET A 68 -4.42 1.38 11.33
C MET A 68 -4.46 0.02 12.05
N LYS A 69 -3.84 -0.08 13.24
CA LYS A 69 -3.85 -1.31 14.06
C LYS A 69 -5.26 -1.69 14.51
N LYS A 70 -6.02 -0.72 15.03
CA LYS A 70 -7.40 -0.93 15.52
C LYS A 70 -8.36 -1.30 14.39
N LEU A 71 -8.27 -0.63 13.25
CA LEU A 71 -9.07 -0.88 12.05
C LEU A 71 -8.76 -2.25 11.44
N THR A 72 -7.48 -2.62 11.32
CA THR A 72 -7.08 -3.96 10.86
C THR A 72 -7.68 -5.04 11.74
N ARG A 73 -7.57 -4.88 13.07
CA ARG A 73 -8.13 -5.82 14.05
C ARG A 73 -9.65 -5.92 13.93
N TYR A 74 -10.36 -4.80 13.98
CA TYR A 74 -11.82 -4.74 13.89
C TYR A 74 -12.36 -5.34 12.58
N LEU A 75 -11.75 -5.00 11.45
CA LEU A 75 -12.15 -5.55 10.14
C LEU A 75 -11.87 -7.05 10.06
N LYS A 76 -10.75 -7.56 10.60
CA LYS A 76 -10.49 -9.01 10.63
C LYS A 76 -11.44 -9.74 11.57
N GLU A 77 -11.72 -9.21 12.76
CA GLU A 77 -12.70 -9.75 13.72
C GLU A 77 -14.12 -9.80 13.15
N LYS A 78 -14.54 -8.79 12.37
CA LYS A 78 -15.91 -8.70 11.82
C LYS A 78 -16.10 -9.38 10.46
N LEU A 79 -15.05 -9.40 9.61
CA LEU A 79 -15.17 -9.87 8.22
C LEU A 79 -14.45 -11.20 7.96
N THR A 80 -13.23 -11.37 8.49
CA THR A 80 -12.40 -12.54 8.16
C THR A 80 -12.65 -13.68 9.14
N TYR A 81 -12.47 -13.45 10.45
CA TYR A 81 -12.49 -14.50 11.48
C TYR A 81 -13.80 -15.31 11.54
N PRO A 82 -15.01 -14.74 11.39
CA PRO A 82 -16.25 -15.52 11.43
C PRO A 82 -16.42 -16.48 10.24
N ARG A 83 -15.65 -16.29 9.16
CA ARG A 83 -15.73 -17.09 7.92
C ARG A 83 -14.63 -18.14 7.82
N THR A 84 -13.60 -18.03 8.65
CA THR A 84 -12.37 -18.85 8.55
C THR A 84 -12.30 -19.89 9.64
N GLY A 85 -13.43 -20.56 9.91
CA GLY A 85 -13.49 -21.78 10.71
C GLY A 85 -12.43 -22.78 10.27
N TYR A 86 -11.90 -23.55 11.22
CA TYR A 86 -10.58 -24.17 11.15
C TYR A 86 -10.28 -24.91 9.82
N VAL A 87 -9.30 -24.38 9.06
CA VAL A 87 -8.52 -25.04 7.99
C VAL A 87 -9.23 -25.37 6.65
N SER A 88 -8.73 -24.79 5.55
CA SER A 88 -8.25 -25.59 4.40
C SER A 88 -7.26 -24.81 3.50
N TYR A 89 -6.15 -25.45 3.12
CA TYR A 89 -5.13 -24.84 2.25
C TYR A 89 -5.53 -24.93 0.77
N ARG A 90 -6.14 -23.88 0.22
CA ARG A 90 -6.42 -23.81 -1.22
C ARG A 90 -5.12 -23.58 -2.02
N LYS A 91 -4.69 -24.57 -2.82
CA LYS A 91 -3.59 -24.42 -3.77
C LYS A 91 -3.94 -23.34 -4.81
N GLN A 92 -3.01 -22.43 -5.13
CA GLN A 92 -3.20 -21.46 -6.23
C GLN A 92 -3.39 -22.21 -7.56
N PRO A 93 -4.30 -21.78 -8.45
CA PRO A 93 -4.45 -22.37 -9.78
C PRO A 93 -3.18 -22.12 -10.62
N ALA A 94 -2.57 -23.19 -11.11
CA ALA A 94 -1.34 -23.16 -11.89
C ALA A 94 -1.58 -22.66 -13.32
N GLY A 95 -1.83 -21.35 -13.49
CA GLY A 95 -2.11 -20.76 -14.81
C GLY A 95 -1.61 -19.33 -15.05
N LYS A 96 -1.18 -18.60 -14.00
CA LYS A 96 -0.79 -17.16 -14.12
C LYS A 96 0.67 -16.86 -13.79
N ARG A 97 1.56 -17.87 -13.79
CA ARG A 97 2.99 -17.71 -13.44
C ARG A 97 3.72 -16.77 -14.42
N ARG A 98 3.45 -16.83 -15.73
CA ARG A 98 4.02 -15.91 -16.73
C ARG A 98 3.53 -14.47 -16.54
N ALA A 99 2.21 -14.25 -16.43
CA ALA A 99 1.65 -12.92 -16.18
C ALA A 99 2.19 -12.29 -14.87
N ARG A 100 2.30 -13.09 -13.79
CA ARG A 100 2.90 -12.65 -12.53
C ARG A 100 4.39 -12.32 -12.68
N ALA A 101 5.16 -13.10 -13.44
CA ALA A 101 6.56 -12.82 -13.73
C ALA A 101 6.75 -11.57 -14.60
N VAL A 102 5.87 -11.30 -15.57
CA VAL A 102 5.90 -10.09 -16.41
C VAL A 102 5.56 -8.85 -15.58
N ILE A 103 4.51 -8.89 -14.76
CA ILE A 103 4.14 -7.76 -13.90
C ILE A 103 5.27 -7.46 -12.89
N VAL A 104 5.83 -8.50 -12.26
CA VAL A 104 6.95 -8.36 -11.31
C VAL A 104 8.23 -7.87 -12.01
N GLY A 105 8.66 -8.54 -13.08
CA GLY A 105 9.89 -8.19 -13.81
C GLY A 105 9.82 -6.81 -14.45
N GLY A 106 8.67 -6.47 -15.05
CA GLY A 106 8.37 -5.13 -15.55
C GLY A 106 8.42 -4.09 -14.43
N SER A 107 7.79 -4.35 -13.27
CA SER A 107 7.84 -3.43 -12.13
C SER A 107 9.26 -3.17 -11.62
N ALA A 108 10.10 -4.19 -11.58
CA ALA A 108 11.49 -4.07 -11.11
C ALA A 108 12.38 -3.33 -12.12
N ALA A 109 12.28 -3.66 -13.41
CA ALA A 109 13.03 -2.97 -14.46
C ALA A 109 12.64 -1.48 -14.54
N MET A 110 11.34 -1.21 -14.44
CA MET A 110 10.78 0.14 -14.46
C MET A 110 11.20 0.97 -13.23
N LEU A 111 11.20 0.38 -12.03
CA LEU A 111 11.76 0.99 -10.80
C LEU A 111 13.24 1.37 -10.98
N ALA A 112 14.04 0.49 -11.60
CA ALA A 112 15.45 0.75 -11.86
C ALA A 112 15.64 1.89 -12.88
N SER A 113 14.91 1.89 -14.00
CA SER A 113 14.95 2.97 -15.00
C SER A 113 14.53 4.32 -14.44
N LEU A 114 13.45 4.34 -13.64
CA LEU A 114 12.97 5.55 -12.95
C LEU A 114 14.00 6.08 -11.96
N SER A 115 14.67 5.20 -11.21
CA SER A 115 15.74 5.59 -10.28
C SER A 115 16.94 6.20 -11.02
N ALA A 116 17.35 5.63 -12.15
CA ALA A 116 18.43 6.19 -12.98
C ALA A 116 18.09 7.59 -13.55
N LEU A 117 16.82 7.80 -13.93
CA LEU A 117 16.31 9.09 -14.43
C LEU A 117 16.36 10.19 -13.36
N VAL A 118 16.14 9.83 -12.09
CA VAL A 118 16.26 10.77 -10.95
C VAL A 118 17.70 11.23 -10.74
N PHE A 119 18.68 10.32 -10.83
CA PHE A 119 20.10 10.69 -10.66
C PHE A 119 20.68 11.49 -11.83
N SER A 120 20.01 11.52 -13.00
CA SER A 120 20.47 12.30 -14.16
C SER A 120 20.01 13.77 -14.16
N HIS A 121 18.93 14.11 -13.43
CA HIS A 121 18.45 15.48 -13.34
C HIS A 121 19.20 16.30 -12.28
N ARG A 122 20.06 17.21 -12.74
CA ARG A 122 20.55 18.34 -11.92
C ARG A 122 19.65 19.56 -12.14
N TYR A 123 19.54 20.39 -11.10
CA TYR A 123 18.94 21.74 -11.03
C TYR A 123 17.42 21.88 -10.76
N GLY A 124 17.13 22.69 -9.73
CA GLY A 124 16.02 23.65 -9.64
C GLY A 124 14.58 23.17 -9.86
N GLY A 125 13.89 22.79 -8.78
CA GLY A 125 12.44 22.50 -8.79
C GLY A 125 12.06 21.04 -8.58
N PHE A 126 13.05 20.16 -8.44
CA PHE A 126 12.86 18.75 -8.12
C PHE A 126 12.42 18.54 -6.67
N ALA A 127 11.22 18.01 -6.46
CA ALA A 127 10.71 17.63 -5.14
C ALA A 127 11.19 16.21 -4.79
N ILE A 128 12.18 16.10 -3.91
CA ILE A 128 12.88 14.84 -3.63
C ILE A 128 12.10 13.89 -2.72
N PHE A 129 11.32 14.40 -1.77
CA PHE A 129 10.60 13.56 -0.81
C PHE A 129 9.46 12.74 -1.44
N PRO A 130 8.67 13.23 -2.42
CA PRO A 130 7.75 12.42 -3.22
C PRO A 130 8.45 11.27 -3.95
N VAL A 131 9.64 11.52 -4.51
CA VAL A 131 10.43 10.50 -5.22
C VAL A 131 10.91 9.42 -4.28
N VAL A 132 11.60 9.81 -3.20
CA VAL A 132 12.11 8.87 -2.19
C VAL A 132 10.96 8.06 -1.60
N SER A 133 9.82 8.71 -1.32
CA SER A 133 8.62 8.04 -0.82
C SER A 133 8.02 7.06 -1.84
N GLY A 134 7.88 7.47 -3.11
CA GLY A 134 7.35 6.61 -4.18
C GLY A 134 8.22 5.38 -4.46
N LEU A 135 9.54 5.55 -4.47
CA LEU A 135 10.49 4.45 -4.60
C LEU A 135 10.48 3.55 -3.36
N ALA A 136 10.45 4.10 -2.14
CA ALA A 136 10.40 3.32 -0.90
C ALA A 136 9.10 2.49 -0.80
N PHE A 137 7.94 3.10 -1.05
CA PHE A 137 6.66 2.38 -1.12
C PHE A 137 6.63 1.38 -2.28
N GLY A 138 7.20 1.72 -3.44
CA GLY A 138 7.29 0.82 -4.60
C GLY A 138 8.12 -0.43 -4.31
N LEU A 139 9.27 -0.27 -3.64
CA LEU A 139 10.12 -1.38 -3.20
C LEU A 139 9.43 -2.22 -2.11
N ALA A 140 8.84 -1.58 -1.08
CA ALA A 140 8.17 -2.29 0.01
C ALA A 140 6.93 -3.09 -0.48
N LEU A 141 6.05 -2.44 -1.25
CA LEU A 141 4.87 -3.10 -1.84
C LEU A 141 5.27 -4.12 -2.90
N GLY A 142 6.32 -3.86 -3.69
CA GLY A 142 6.90 -4.80 -4.66
C GLY A 142 7.43 -6.07 -3.98
N PHE A 143 8.14 -5.94 -2.86
CA PHE A 143 8.60 -7.05 -2.04
C PHE A 143 7.44 -7.86 -1.43
N ILE A 144 6.40 -7.17 -0.94
CA ILE A 144 5.16 -7.82 -0.47
C ILE A 144 4.49 -8.58 -1.63
N ALA A 145 4.40 -8.00 -2.83
CA ALA A 145 3.79 -8.60 -4.01
C ALA A 145 4.61 -9.78 -4.60
N LEU A 146 5.93 -9.76 -4.41
CA LEU A 146 6.80 -10.90 -4.66
C LEU A 146 6.47 -12.06 -3.70
N ARG A 147 6.51 -11.80 -2.39
CA ARG A 147 6.32 -12.80 -1.34
C ARG A 147 4.90 -13.38 -1.31
N SER A 148 3.89 -12.57 -0.98
CA SER A 148 2.50 -13.04 -0.87
C SER A 148 1.97 -13.60 -2.20
N GLY A 149 2.46 -13.05 -3.31
CA GLY A 149 1.57 -12.04 -3.83
C GLY A 149 0.80 -12.27 -5.10
N LEU A 150 0.27 -11.13 -5.47
CA LEU A 150 -1.08 -10.88 -5.91
C LEU A 150 -0.92 -9.72 -6.87
N ALA A 151 -1.33 -9.89 -8.12
CA ALA A 151 -1.07 -8.91 -9.17
C ALA A 151 -1.54 -7.49 -8.79
N ARG A 152 -2.60 -7.37 -7.95
CA ARG A 152 -3.09 -6.09 -7.43
C ARG A 152 -2.03 -5.30 -6.64
N VAL A 153 -1.30 -5.97 -5.73
CA VAL A 153 -0.28 -5.31 -4.89
C VAL A 153 0.91 -4.87 -5.73
N ALA A 154 1.30 -5.66 -6.74
CA ALA A 154 2.33 -5.25 -7.70
C ALA A 154 1.89 -4.04 -8.55
N GLY A 155 0.61 -3.97 -8.93
CA GLY A 155 0.05 -2.79 -9.62
C GLY A 155 0.14 -1.52 -8.76
N VAL A 156 -0.19 -1.60 -7.47
CA VAL A 156 -0.04 -0.46 -6.55
C VAL A 156 1.42 -0.09 -6.31
N ALA A 157 2.34 -1.07 -6.28
CA ALA A 157 3.78 -0.83 -6.18
C ALA A 157 4.34 -0.05 -7.39
N VAL A 158 3.94 -0.42 -8.61
CA VAL A 158 4.28 0.34 -9.83
C VAL A 158 3.69 1.75 -9.78
N LEU A 159 2.42 1.86 -9.37
CA LEU A 159 1.75 3.14 -9.26
C LEU A 159 2.44 4.08 -8.26
N SER A 160 2.90 3.58 -7.10
CA SER A 160 3.62 4.41 -6.13
C SER A 160 4.97 4.89 -6.67
N ALA A 161 5.72 4.02 -7.35
CA ALA A 161 6.98 4.40 -7.99
C ALA A 161 6.78 5.48 -9.06
N LEU A 162 5.79 5.29 -9.94
CA LEU A 162 5.40 6.27 -10.95
C LEU A 162 4.96 7.59 -10.33
N ALA A 163 4.01 7.56 -9.39
CA ALA A 163 3.45 8.75 -8.80
C ALA A 163 4.53 9.59 -8.11
N GLY A 164 5.44 8.95 -7.36
CA GLY A 164 6.54 9.65 -6.70
C GLY A 164 7.46 10.36 -7.69
N VAL A 165 7.88 9.68 -8.76
CA VAL A 165 8.80 10.26 -9.76
C VAL A 165 8.11 11.32 -10.62
N LEU A 166 6.90 11.07 -11.10
CA LEU A 166 6.16 12.04 -11.90
C LEU A 166 5.83 13.31 -11.10
N LEU A 167 5.49 13.19 -9.82
CA LEU A 167 5.24 14.35 -8.95
C LEU A 167 6.53 15.06 -8.54
N GLY A 168 7.65 14.34 -8.38
CA GLY A 168 8.97 14.92 -8.15
C GLY A 168 9.49 15.76 -9.32
N LEU A 169 9.18 15.33 -10.55
CA LEU A 169 9.50 16.02 -11.80
C LEU A 169 8.48 17.11 -12.19
N ALA A 170 7.34 17.21 -11.52
CA ALA A 170 6.26 18.16 -11.86
C ALA A 170 6.56 19.63 -11.52
N GLY A 171 7.70 19.93 -10.90
CA GLY A 171 8.08 21.29 -10.49
C GLY A 171 7.20 21.89 -9.37
N TRP A 172 6.42 21.06 -8.68
CA TRP A 172 5.50 21.51 -7.64
C TRP A 172 6.19 21.72 -6.29
N PRO A 173 5.68 22.62 -5.42
CA PRO A 173 6.16 22.73 -4.06
C PRO A 173 6.07 21.38 -3.31
N GLU A 174 7.13 21.04 -2.58
CA GLU A 174 7.34 19.76 -1.89
C GLU A 174 6.08 19.24 -1.17
N MET A 175 5.44 20.08 -0.34
CA MET A 175 4.25 19.72 0.45
C MET A 175 3.03 19.42 -0.43
N LYS A 176 2.85 20.14 -1.54
CA LYS A 176 1.77 19.90 -2.51
C LYS A 176 2.00 18.58 -3.25
N ALA A 177 3.23 18.31 -3.65
CA ALA A 177 3.61 17.05 -4.29
C ALA A 177 3.43 15.85 -3.35
N LEU A 178 3.83 15.97 -2.07
CA LEU A 178 3.59 14.96 -1.04
C LEU A 178 2.09 14.74 -0.76
N THR A 179 1.30 15.82 -0.66
CA THR A 179 -0.16 15.74 -0.50
C THR A 179 -0.80 14.87 -1.59
N VAL A 180 -0.48 15.16 -2.86
CA VAL A 180 -1.05 14.44 -4.00
C VAL A 180 -0.50 13.02 -4.08
N PHE A 181 0.78 12.80 -3.79
CA PHE A 181 1.38 11.46 -3.72
C PHE A 181 0.66 10.56 -2.71
N TYR A 182 0.53 11.01 -1.46
CA TYR A 182 -0.11 10.24 -0.41
C TYR A 182 -1.61 10.05 -0.66
N ALA A 183 -2.31 11.06 -1.21
CA ALA A 183 -3.73 10.93 -1.58
C ALA A 183 -3.95 9.88 -2.68
N VAL A 184 -3.16 9.91 -3.76
CA VAL A 184 -3.25 8.93 -4.86
C VAL A 184 -2.94 7.52 -4.36
N LEU A 185 -1.87 7.36 -3.57
CA LEU A 185 -1.50 6.05 -3.02
C LEU A 185 -2.52 5.52 -2.01
N ALA A 186 -3.08 6.39 -1.17
CA ALA A 186 -4.16 6.05 -0.24
C ALA A 186 -5.40 5.53 -0.96
N VAL A 187 -5.89 6.27 -1.96
CA VAL A 187 -7.07 5.87 -2.76
C VAL A 187 -6.80 4.55 -3.49
N ALA A 188 -5.63 4.39 -4.11
CA ALA A 188 -5.26 3.15 -4.80
C ALA A 188 -5.24 1.93 -3.86
N LEU A 189 -4.68 2.07 -2.66
CA LEU A 189 -4.66 1.02 -1.63
C LEU A 189 -6.06 0.70 -1.10
N ILE A 190 -6.90 1.71 -0.83
CA ILE A 190 -8.29 1.51 -0.39
C ILE A 190 -9.09 0.78 -1.48
N VAL A 191 -9.00 1.21 -2.74
CA VAL A 191 -9.73 0.58 -3.86
C VAL A 191 -9.23 -0.85 -4.13
N SER A 192 -7.91 -1.08 -4.14
CA SER A 192 -7.33 -2.42 -4.29
C SER A 192 -7.75 -3.36 -3.14
N GLY A 193 -7.68 -2.86 -1.90
CA GLY A 193 -8.04 -3.60 -0.71
C GLY A 193 -9.54 -3.91 -0.63
N LEU A 194 -10.42 -2.96 -0.99
CA LEU A 194 -11.87 -3.18 -1.06
C LEU A 194 -12.24 -4.20 -2.16
N ALA A 195 -11.59 -4.12 -3.33
CA ALA A 195 -11.77 -5.12 -4.38
C ALA A 195 -11.28 -6.51 -3.93
N GLY A 196 -10.16 -6.56 -3.21
CA GLY A 196 -9.63 -7.77 -2.59
C GLY A 196 -10.59 -8.38 -1.57
N CYS A 197 -11.08 -7.57 -0.63
CA CYS A 197 -12.02 -7.97 0.41
C CYS A 197 -13.35 -8.45 -0.20
N ARG A 198 -13.94 -7.70 -1.13
CA ARG A 198 -15.18 -8.10 -1.83
C ARG A 198 -15.02 -9.43 -2.58
N LEU A 199 -13.86 -9.67 -3.21
CA LEU A 199 -13.56 -10.94 -3.87
C LEU A 199 -13.34 -12.09 -2.87
N TYR A 200 -12.70 -11.81 -1.72
CA TYR A 200 -12.49 -12.77 -0.65
C TYR A 200 -13.81 -13.21 -0.01
N LEU A 201 -14.69 -12.26 0.34
CA LEU A 201 -16.01 -12.53 0.90
C LEU A 201 -16.91 -13.32 -0.05
N ARG A 202 -16.84 -13.04 -1.37
CA ARG A 202 -17.57 -13.81 -2.39
C ARG A 202 -17.04 -15.24 -2.59
N ARG A 203 -15.81 -15.54 -2.16
CA ARG A 203 -15.18 -16.86 -2.31
C ARG A 203 -15.27 -17.73 -1.06
N ASN A 204 -15.52 -17.11 0.09
CA ASN A 204 -15.63 -17.75 1.39
C ASN A 204 -16.98 -17.32 2.02
N PRO A 205 -18.13 -17.86 1.55
CA PRO A 205 -19.39 -17.66 2.23
C PRO A 205 -19.32 -18.21 3.67
N ILE A 206 -20.18 -17.71 4.55
CA ILE A 206 -20.30 -18.23 5.91
C ILE A 206 -20.82 -19.68 5.80
N PRO A 207 -20.21 -20.67 6.48
CA PRO A 207 -20.78 -22.02 6.54
C PRO A 207 -22.17 -21.95 7.18
N GLU A 208 -23.19 -22.46 6.50
CA GLU A 208 -24.50 -22.65 7.11
C GLU A 208 -24.36 -23.63 8.27
N GLU A 209 -24.88 -23.24 9.44
CA GLU A 209 -24.97 -24.14 10.59
C GLU A 209 -25.83 -25.33 10.16
N ARG A 210 -25.23 -26.53 10.09
CA ARG A 210 -26.04 -27.73 9.85
C ARG A 210 -26.98 -27.91 11.04
N PRO A 211 -28.31 -27.91 10.85
CA PRO A 211 -29.19 -28.41 11.89
C PRO A 211 -28.79 -29.87 12.18
N GLN A 212 -28.66 -30.18 13.47
CA GLN A 212 -28.43 -31.53 13.97
C GLN A 212 -29.76 -32.29 14.08
#